data_AF-A0A0M3IYG8-F1
#
_entry.id   AF-A0A0M3IYG8-F1
#
_cell.length_a   1.000
_cell.length_b   1.000
_cell.length_c   1.000
_cell.angle_alpha   90.00
_cell.angle_beta   90.00
_cell.angle_gamma   90.00
#
_symmetry.space_group_name_H-M   'P 1'
#
loop_
_entity.id
_entity.type
_entity.pdbx_description
1 polymer ?
#
loop_
_entity_poly.entity_id
_entity_poly.type
_entity_poly.pdbx_seq_one_letter_code
_entity_poly.pdbx_strand_id
1 'polypeptide(L)'
;MLKYQVRSSAVLNQNNKLLKSSTTSLHSPSPSVSTSNETLHVHNRSNSLTSLSSIDSSDSSDWGVLKVYTGCVKADTEYKTLKVSTSHTVKNVVQTILNKFRILYRDPNLFEIFMEVRTRIRGHEVKNLLLLSSNSRPLELQRCHPVNMSRFFLTISQNGVLVRIHDYLLNPQSNYKSLMLSKLTTCYETIALLLAMMRVDGSPEEYRLSLSLMESEQDLDMKDTVADIHMALEPHQKIIIRRVC
;
A
#
# COMPACT_ATOMS: atom_id res chain seq x y z
N MET A 1 -24.94 -13.62 0.32
CA MET A 1 -24.05 -14.67 0.88
C MET A 1 -22.77 -14.71 0.04
N LEU A 2 -21.67 -14.13 0.54
CA LEU A 2 -20.37 -14.23 -0.13
C LEU A 2 -19.66 -15.52 0.35
N LYS A 3 -19.26 -16.37 -0.60
CA LYS A 3 -18.44 -17.55 -0.35
C LYS A 3 -16.98 -17.10 -0.28
N TYR A 4 -16.32 -17.30 0.86
CA TYR A 4 -14.88 -17.03 1.00
C TYR A 4 -14.11 -18.36 1.03
N GLN A 5 -13.01 -18.40 0.30
CA GLN A 5 -12.10 -19.54 0.26
C GLN A 5 -10.98 -19.30 1.27
N VAL A 6 -10.95 -20.12 2.32
CA VAL A 6 -9.92 -20.10 3.37
C VAL A 6 -8.70 -20.88 2.88
N ARG A 7 -7.52 -20.27 2.88
CA ARG A 7 -6.24 -21.00 2.79
C ARG A 7 -5.51 -20.83 4.11
N SER A 8 -5.22 -21.94 4.79
CA SER A 8 -4.39 -21.96 5.99
C SER A 8 -2.91 -21.95 5.60
N SER A 9 -2.12 -21.04 6.15
CA SER A 9 -0.66 -21.12 6.10
C SER A 9 -0.08 -21.43 7.49
N ALA A 10 0.81 -22.42 7.50
CA ALA A 10 1.50 -22.92 8.68
C ALA A 10 2.60 -21.95 9.15
N VAL A 11 2.91 -22.10 10.44
CA VAL A 11 3.84 -21.35 11.29
C VAL A 11 5.27 -21.33 10.72
N LEU A 12 5.89 -20.16 10.69
CA LEU A 12 7.34 -20.00 10.59
C LEU A 12 7.89 -19.50 11.93
N ASN A 13 8.74 -20.35 12.49
CA ASN A 13 9.47 -20.22 13.73
C ASN A 13 10.78 -19.45 13.46
N GLN A 14 11.14 -18.46 14.27
CA GLN A 14 12.51 -17.95 14.28
C GLN A 14 12.95 -17.48 15.67
N ASN A 15 13.91 -18.23 16.20
CA ASN A 15 14.77 -17.91 17.33
C ASN A 15 15.54 -16.61 17.08
N ASN A 16 15.79 -15.84 18.15
CA ASN A 16 17.16 -15.38 18.42
C ASN A 16 17.38 -15.00 19.88
N LYS A 17 18.53 -15.46 20.37
CA LYS A 17 19.07 -15.35 21.72
C LYS A 17 19.75 -14.00 21.94
N LEU A 18 19.61 -13.52 23.18
CA LEU A 18 20.64 -13.00 24.09
C LEU A 18 21.67 -11.97 23.58
N LEU A 19 21.65 -10.78 24.19
CA LEU A 19 22.88 -10.13 24.67
C LEU A 19 22.58 -9.25 25.89
N LYS A 20 23.23 -9.64 27.00
CA LYS A 20 23.37 -8.86 28.24
C LYS A 20 24.49 -7.85 28.06
N SER A 21 24.35 -6.67 28.66
CA SER A 21 25.49 -5.94 29.22
C SER A 21 25.02 -5.17 30.44
N SER A 22 25.70 -5.43 31.54
CA SER A 22 25.55 -4.84 32.87
C SER A 22 26.65 -3.79 33.03
N THR A 23 26.34 -2.61 33.54
CA THR A 23 27.32 -1.81 34.29
C THR A 23 26.62 -1.11 35.46
N THR A 24 27.08 -1.48 36.64
CA THR A 24 26.79 -0.95 37.98
C THR A 24 27.45 0.42 38.20
N SER A 25 26.80 1.31 38.95
CA SER A 25 27.49 2.11 39.98
C SER A 25 26.51 2.59 41.04
N LEU A 26 26.88 2.32 42.29
CA LEU A 26 26.27 2.79 43.53
C LEU A 26 26.78 4.21 43.83
N HIS A 27 25.96 5.06 44.44
CA HIS A 27 26.35 5.96 45.53
C HIS A 27 25.12 6.63 46.17
N SER A 28 24.95 6.42 47.47
CA SER A 28 24.20 7.28 48.40
C SER A 28 25.22 8.06 49.25
N PRO A 29 24.92 9.29 49.67
CA PRO A 29 24.75 9.51 51.12
C PRO A 29 23.64 10.51 51.49
N SER A 30 23.43 10.60 52.80
CA SER A 30 22.22 10.97 53.55
C SER A 30 22.06 12.49 53.84
N PRO A 31 21.29 12.96 54.87
CA PRO A 31 20.22 13.96 54.70
C PRO A 31 20.54 15.36 55.27
N SER A 32 19.77 16.37 54.87
CA SER A 32 19.69 17.64 55.62
C SER A 32 18.31 18.28 55.48
N VAL A 33 17.71 18.57 56.64
CA VAL A 33 16.47 19.31 56.84
C VAL A 33 16.75 20.82 56.69
N SER A 34 15.98 21.52 55.88
CA SER A 34 15.69 22.94 56.08
C SER A 34 14.42 23.35 55.34
N THR A 35 13.55 23.99 56.12
CA THR A 35 12.21 24.47 55.82
C THR A 35 12.25 25.77 55.03
N SER A 36 11.58 25.84 53.87
CA SER A 36 11.01 27.09 53.34
C SER A 36 10.13 26.80 52.11
N ASN A 37 8.93 27.36 52.14
CA ASN A 37 7.88 27.29 51.14
C ASN A 37 8.36 27.77 49.76
N GLU A 38 8.16 26.96 48.72
CA GLU A 38 7.85 27.45 47.37
C GLU A 38 7.27 26.31 46.52
N THR A 39 6.01 26.46 46.14
CA THR A 39 5.21 25.46 45.42
C THR A 39 5.62 25.43 43.95
N LEU A 40 6.68 24.69 43.62
CA LEU A 40 7.05 24.42 42.23
C LEU A 40 6.29 23.18 41.73
N HIS A 41 5.26 23.43 40.92
CA HIS A 41 4.54 22.40 40.16
C HIS A 41 5.51 21.65 39.22
N VAL A 42 5.99 20.49 39.65
CA VAL A 42 6.60 19.51 38.74
C VAL A 42 5.48 18.93 37.89
N HIS A 43 5.44 19.39 36.64
CA HIS A 43 4.48 18.94 35.65
C HIS A 43 4.74 17.46 35.34
N ASN A 44 3.96 16.59 35.98
CA ASN A 44 3.92 15.17 35.68
C ASN A 44 3.32 15.02 34.27
N ARG A 45 4.16 14.97 33.23
CA ARG A 45 3.73 14.66 31.85
C ARG A 45 3.44 13.16 31.74
N SER A 46 2.40 12.72 32.44
CA SER A 46 1.72 11.47 32.15
C SER A 46 1.05 11.63 30.78
N ASN A 47 1.64 11.04 29.74
CA ASN A 47 0.97 10.87 28.44
C ASN A 47 -0.07 9.75 28.54
N SER A 48 -1.12 10.00 29.35
CA SER A 48 -2.29 9.15 29.45
C SER A 48 -3.26 9.52 28.32
N LEU A 49 -3.06 8.98 27.11
CA LEU A 49 -4.02 9.12 26.00
C LEU A 49 -5.25 8.18 26.15
N THR A 50 -5.53 7.72 27.37
CA THR A 50 -6.58 6.74 27.68
C THR A 50 -7.97 7.36 27.91
N SER A 51 -8.16 8.66 27.66
CA SER A 51 -9.41 9.35 28.02
C SER A 51 -10.15 10.01 26.84
N LEU A 52 -9.94 9.55 25.59
CA LEU A 52 -10.78 9.96 24.45
C LEU A 52 -11.58 8.79 23.81
N SER A 53 -11.61 7.61 24.42
CA SER A 53 -12.38 6.46 23.90
C SER A 53 -13.78 6.34 24.52
N SER A 54 -14.42 7.46 24.83
CA SER A 54 -15.79 7.47 25.35
C SER A 54 -16.62 8.46 24.56
N ILE A 55 -17.60 7.88 23.86
CA ILE A 55 -18.72 8.50 23.17
C ILE A 55 -18.39 9.14 21.81
N ASP A 56 -18.37 8.26 20.80
CA ASP A 56 -19.18 8.56 19.62
C ASP A 56 -19.80 7.27 19.09
N SER A 57 -20.79 6.79 19.85
CA SER A 57 -21.73 5.77 19.39
C SER A 57 -22.94 6.47 18.77
N SER A 58 -22.75 7.46 17.89
CA SER A 58 -23.84 8.01 17.07
C SER A 58 -23.47 8.96 15.92
N ASP A 59 -22.22 9.31 15.63
CA ASP A 59 -21.93 10.00 14.36
C ASP A 59 -21.86 8.99 13.21
N SER A 60 -22.97 8.87 12.51
CA SER A 60 -23.09 8.39 11.14
C SER A 60 -22.31 9.27 10.14
N SER A 61 -21.16 9.83 10.54
CA SER A 61 -20.26 10.47 9.59
C SER A 61 -19.74 9.39 8.66
N ASP A 62 -19.95 9.57 7.36
CA ASP A 62 -19.35 8.72 6.34
C ASP A 62 -17.83 8.73 6.41
N TRP A 63 -17.21 9.63 7.17
CA TRP A 63 -15.77 9.76 7.33
C TRP A 63 -15.22 9.09 8.59
N GLY A 64 -13.97 8.64 8.50
CA GLY A 64 -13.26 8.04 9.62
C GLY A 64 -11.76 7.98 9.38
N VAL A 65 -11.05 7.42 10.36
CA VAL A 65 -9.60 7.25 10.32
C VAL A 65 -9.26 5.79 10.03
N LEU A 66 -8.41 5.58 9.04
CA LEU A 66 -7.86 4.28 8.65
C LEU A 66 -6.35 4.27 8.89
N LYS A 67 -5.85 3.33 9.68
CA LYS A 67 -4.42 3.09 9.88
C LYS A 67 -3.98 1.94 8.97
N VAL A 68 -3.09 2.22 8.02
CA VAL A 68 -2.55 1.22 7.09
C VAL A 68 -1.06 1.05 7.35
N TYR A 69 -0.62 -0.15 7.72
CA TYR A 69 0.79 -0.48 7.92
C TYR A 69 1.51 -0.57 6.57
N THR A 70 2.66 0.08 6.44
CA THR A 70 3.34 0.33 5.15
C THR A 70 4.79 -0.14 5.13
N GLY A 71 5.26 -0.85 6.18
CA GLY A 71 6.66 -1.26 6.29
C GLY A 71 7.19 -2.06 5.09
N CYS A 72 6.34 -2.82 4.39
CA CYS A 72 6.71 -3.56 3.18
C CYS A 72 6.88 -2.67 1.93
N VAL A 73 6.43 -1.41 1.97
CA VAL A 73 6.49 -0.45 0.86
C VAL A 73 7.50 0.66 1.15
N LYS A 74 7.55 1.14 2.39
CA LYS A 74 8.46 2.20 2.84
C LYS A 74 9.00 1.85 4.23
N ALA A 75 10.25 1.39 4.27
CA ALA A 75 10.88 0.88 5.49
C ALA A 75 10.89 1.89 6.65
N ASP A 76 11.08 3.18 6.35
CA ASP A 76 11.13 4.25 7.36
C ASP A 76 9.75 4.69 7.87
N THR A 77 8.66 4.06 7.40
CA THR A 77 7.31 4.43 7.78
C THR A 77 6.51 3.17 8.11
N GLU A 78 6.38 2.91 9.42
CA GLU A 78 5.65 1.75 9.92
C GLU A 78 4.19 1.73 9.45
N TYR A 79 3.52 2.89 9.51
CA TYR A 79 2.14 3.04 9.07
C TYR A 79 1.83 4.44 8.55
N LYS A 80 0.74 4.52 7.77
CA LYS A 80 0.10 5.76 7.37
C LYS A 80 -1.32 5.83 7.93
N THR A 81 -1.63 6.94 8.59
CA THR A 81 -2.98 7.28 9.04
C THR A 81 -3.66 8.16 7.99
N LEU A 82 -4.84 7.76 7.54
CA LEU A 82 -5.61 8.43 6.50
C LEU A 82 -7.00 8.80 7.02
N LYS A 83 -7.48 9.99 6.66
CA LYS A 83 -8.91 10.32 6.75
C LYS A 83 -9.57 9.88 5.45
N VAL A 84 -10.51 8.95 5.54
CA VAL A 84 -11.20 8.33 4.39
C VAL A 84 -12.69 8.27 4.66
N SER A 85 -13.52 8.14 3.62
CA SER A 85 -14.95 7.87 3.77
C SER A 85 -15.28 6.39 3.58
N THR A 86 -16.50 5.99 3.94
CA THR A 86 -17.07 4.65 3.72
C THR A 86 -17.09 4.28 2.24
N SER A 87 -17.27 5.27 1.35
CA SER A 87 -17.21 5.06 -0.10
C SER A 87 -15.82 4.90 -0.69
N HIS A 88 -14.74 5.21 0.04
CA HIS A 88 -13.38 5.02 -0.45
C HIS A 88 -13.06 3.53 -0.59
N THR A 89 -12.65 3.14 -1.79
CA THR A 89 -12.21 1.78 -2.10
C THR A 89 -10.74 1.56 -1.77
N VAL A 90 -10.30 0.30 -1.79
CA VAL A 90 -8.87 -0.08 -1.74
C VAL A 90 -8.08 0.66 -2.82
N LYS A 91 -8.58 0.76 -4.07
CA LYS A 91 -7.91 1.52 -5.15
C LYS A 91 -7.68 2.98 -4.74
N ASN A 92 -8.67 3.63 -4.13
CA ASN A 92 -8.53 5.01 -3.66
C ASN A 92 -7.51 5.15 -2.51
N VAL A 93 -7.53 4.19 -1.56
CA VAL A 93 -6.59 4.17 -0.42
C VAL A 93 -5.16 3.97 -0.89
N VAL A 94 -4.90 3.00 -1.77
CA VAL A 94 -3.59 2.75 -2.39
C VAL A 94 -3.09 4.02 -3.06
N GLN A 95 -3.87 4.61 -3.96
CA GLN A 95 -3.49 5.84 -4.68
C GLN A 95 -3.12 6.96 -3.71
N THR A 96 -3.90 7.15 -2.65
CA THR A 96 -3.65 8.18 -1.63
C THR A 96 -2.32 7.96 -0.92
N ILE A 97 -1.99 6.71 -0.57
CA ILE A 97 -0.71 6.38 0.09
C ILE A 97 0.46 6.61 -0.87
N LEU A 98 0.37 6.12 -2.10
CA LEU A 98 1.42 6.28 -3.12
C LEU A 98 1.70 7.76 -3.40
N ASN A 99 0.66 8.58 -3.55
CA ASN A 99 0.79 10.02 -3.73
C ASN A 99 1.49 10.68 -2.51
N LYS A 100 1.08 10.34 -1.29
CA LYS A 100 1.70 10.87 -0.05
C LYS A 100 3.15 10.42 0.11
N PHE A 101 3.53 9.26 -0.42
CA PHE A 101 4.90 8.77 -0.44
C PHE A 101 5.70 9.19 -1.68
N ARG A 102 5.08 9.93 -2.62
CA ARG A 102 5.67 10.34 -3.90
C ARG A 102 6.17 9.15 -4.74
N ILE A 103 5.47 8.03 -4.67
CA ILE A 103 5.70 6.84 -5.50
C ILE A 103 4.81 6.95 -6.74
N LEU A 104 5.19 7.83 -7.67
CA LEU A 104 4.33 8.23 -8.80
C LEU A 104 4.50 7.37 -10.06
N TYR A 105 5.63 6.67 -10.18
CA TYR A 105 6.06 5.97 -11.39
C TYR A 105 6.04 4.45 -11.24
N ARG A 106 5.25 3.95 -10.30
CA ARG A 106 5.01 2.52 -10.14
C ARG A 106 3.56 2.25 -10.44
N ASP A 107 3.32 1.08 -11.02
CA ASP A 107 1.98 0.60 -11.28
C ASP A 107 1.18 0.45 -9.96
N PRO A 108 0.09 1.22 -9.76
CA PRO A 108 -0.71 1.15 -8.55
C PRO A 108 -1.40 -0.22 -8.38
N ASN A 109 -1.65 -0.97 -9.46
CA ASN A 109 -2.28 -2.30 -9.40
C ASN A 109 -1.34 -3.39 -8.87
N LEU A 110 -0.05 -3.08 -8.63
CA LEU A 110 0.87 -3.95 -7.91
C LEU A 110 0.77 -3.82 -6.39
N PHE A 111 0.00 -2.86 -5.89
CA PHE A 111 -0.11 -2.64 -4.44
C PHE A 111 -1.41 -3.24 -3.92
N GLU A 112 -1.27 -4.11 -2.93
CA GLU A 112 -2.36 -4.90 -2.37
C GLU A 112 -2.61 -4.46 -0.92
N ILE A 113 -3.88 -4.47 -0.51
CA ILE A 113 -4.25 -4.26 0.88
C ILE A 113 -4.74 -5.56 1.48
N PHE A 114 -4.07 -6.00 2.54
CA PHE A 114 -4.53 -7.09 3.38
C PHE A 114 -5.22 -6.54 4.64
N MET A 115 -6.27 -7.22 5.07
CA MET A 115 -6.91 -7.01 6.36
C MET A 115 -6.60 -8.21 7.25
N GLU A 116 -5.91 -7.97 8.37
CA GLU A 116 -5.82 -8.93 9.47
C GLU A 116 -7.02 -8.74 10.39
N VAL A 117 -7.81 -9.79 10.57
CA VAL A 117 -8.89 -9.85 11.56
C VAL A 117 -8.46 -10.77 12.70
N ARG A 118 -8.56 -10.25 13.92
CA ARG A 118 -8.27 -10.97 15.16
C ARG A 118 -9.56 -11.42 15.79
N THR A 119 -9.66 -12.71 16.06
CA THR A 119 -10.79 -13.32 16.76
C THR A 119 -10.29 -14.16 17.92
N ARG A 120 -11.20 -14.55 18.82
CA ARG A 120 -10.88 -15.49 19.91
C ARG A 120 -11.68 -16.77 19.73
N ILE A 121 -10.98 -17.90 19.65
CA ILE A 121 -11.59 -19.23 19.58
C ILE A 121 -11.08 -20.02 20.79
N ARG A 122 -12.00 -20.43 21.67
CA ARG A 122 -11.68 -21.15 22.92
C ARG A 122 -10.61 -20.44 23.78
N GLY A 123 -10.68 -19.11 23.84
CA GLY A 123 -9.71 -18.29 24.61
C GLY A 123 -8.41 -17.96 23.88
N HIS A 124 -8.11 -18.59 22.74
CA HIS A 124 -6.90 -18.33 21.95
C HIS A 124 -7.15 -17.27 20.87
N GLU A 125 -6.21 -16.33 20.71
CA GLU A 125 -6.23 -15.36 19.62
C GLU A 125 -5.90 -16.06 18.29
N VAL A 126 -6.80 -15.91 17.32
CA VAL A 126 -6.62 -16.40 15.96
C VAL A 126 -6.57 -15.19 15.03
N LYS A 127 -5.56 -15.17 14.15
CA LYS A 127 -5.34 -14.12 13.16
C LYS A 127 -5.69 -14.66 11.78
N ASN A 128 -6.54 -13.95 11.06
CA ASN A 128 -6.91 -14.28 9.70
C ASN A 128 -6.50 -13.14 8.79
N LEU A 129 -5.74 -13.43 7.73
CA LEU A 129 -5.34 -12.45 6.72
C LEU A 129 -6.26 -12.58 5.50
N LEU A 130 -6.84 -11.46 5.10
CA LEU A 130 -7.76 -11.35 3.98
C LEU A 130 -7.19 -10.38 2.96
N LEU A 131 -6.88 -10.86 1.75
CA LEU A 131 -6.60 -9.97 0.63
C LEU A 131 -7.90 -9.26 0.24
N LEU A 132 -7.88 -7.92 0.26
CA LEU A 132 -9.03 -7.13 -0.13
C LEU A 132 -9.03 -6.90 -1.65
N SER A 133 -10.21 -7.00 -2.27
CA SER A 133 -10.37 -6.64 -3.67
C SER A 133 -10.22 -5.12 -3.87
N SER A 134 -9.87 -4.69 -5.07
CA SER A 134 -9.70 -3.27 -5.41
C SER A 134 -10.92 -2.39 -5.10
N ASN A 135 -12.13 -2.96 -5.19
CA ASN A 135 -13.41 -2.30 -4.93
C ASN A 135 -13.89 -2.45 -3.49
N SER A 136 -13.19 -3.21 -2.64
CA SER A 136 -13.51 -3.32 -1.22
C SER A 136 -13.40 -1.97 -0.53
N ARG A 137 -14.20 -1.74 0.51
CA ARG A 137 -14.28 -0.47 1.25
C ARG A 137 -13.68 -0.62 2.65
N PRO A 138 -12.39 -0.28 2.86
CA PRO A 138 -11.69 -0.63 4.09
C PRO A 138 -12.29 -0.01 5.35
N LEU A 139 -12.84 1.21 5.26
CA LEU A 139 -13.46 1.85 6.42
C LEU A 139 -14.76 1.15 6.85
N GLU A 140 -15.61 0.75 5.90
CA GLU A 140 -16.80 -0.06 6.20
C GLU A 140 -16.39 -1.38 6.87
N LEU A 141 -15.39 -2.07 6.30
CA LEU A 141 -14.86 -3.30 6.87
C LEU A 141 -14.29 -3.08 8.27
N GLN A 142 -13.57 -1.99 8.52
CA GLN A 142 -13.04 -1.65 9.85
C GLN A 142 -14.18 -1.54 10.88
N ARG A 143 -15.29 -0.89 10.52
CA ARG A 143 -16.46 -0.67 11.40
C ARG A 143 -17.24 -1.95 11.71
N CYS A 144 -17.11 -3.00 10.89
CA CYS A 144 -17.71 -4.30 11.16
C CYS A 144 -17.03 -5.07 12.32
N HIS A 145 -15.89 -4.59 12.82
CA HIS A 145 -15.15 -5.26 13.90
C HIS A 145 -15.00 -4.37 15.13
N PRO A 146 -14.87 -4.95 16.33
CA PRO A 146 -14.51 -4.19 17.51
C PRO A 146 -13.20 -3.42 17.32
N VAL A 147 -13.06 -2.32 18.06
CA VAL A 147 -11.85 -1.48 18.03
C VAL A 147 -10.61 -2.36 18.28
N ASN A 148 -9.55 -2.12 17.50
CA ASN A 148 -8.27 -2.84 17.55
C ASN A 148 -8.29 -4.33 17.13
N MET A 149 -9.42 -4.86 16.65
CA MET A 149 -9.49 -6.25 16.14
C MET A 149 -9.22 -6.37 14.64
N SER A 150 -9.15 -5.25 13.91
CA SER A 150 -8.78 -5.20 12.49
C SER A 150 -7.51 -4.38 12.28
N ARG A 151 -6.65 -4.84 11.38
CA ARG A 151 -5.43 -4.13 10.95
C ARG A 151 -5.30 -4.22 9.44
N PHE A 152 -4.84 -3.14 8.80
CA PHE A 152 -4.68 -3.10 7.35
C PHE A 152 -3.20 -2.99 6.99
N PHE A 153 -2.74 -3.74 6.00
CA PHE A 153 -1.35 -3.78 5.56
C PHE A 153 -1.30 -3.50 4.06
N LEU A 154 -0.43 -2.59 3.65
CA LEU A 154 -0.09 -2.36 2.26
C LEU A 154 1.14 -3.20 1.90
N THR A 155 1.01 -4.04 0.89
CA THR A 155 2.08 -4.90 0.38
C THR A 155 2.27 -4.68 -1.12
N ILE A 156 3.42 -5.12 -1.64
CA ILE A 156 3.69 -5.13 -3.08
C ILE A 156 3.50 -6.57 -3.56
N SER A 157 2.66 -6.76 -4.58
CA SER A 157 2.42 -8.05 -5.22
C SER A 157 3.71 -8.58 -5.85
N GLN A 158 3.98 -9.86 -5.66
CA GLN A 158 5.12 -10.54 -6.28
C GLN A 158 4.82 -11.05 -7.69
N ASN A 159 3.55 -10.92 -8.14
CA ASN A 159 3.08 -11.46 -9.41
C ASN A 159 3.20 -10.44 -10.57
N GLY A 160 4.02 -9.40 -10.39
CA GLY A 160 4.29 -8.41 -11.44
C GLY A 160 5.10 -9.01 -12.58
N VAL A 161 4.85 -8.50 -13.79
CA VAL A 161 5.57 -8.86 -15.01
C VAL A 161 6.42 -7.69 -15.45
N LEU A 162 7.71 -7.93 -15.71
CA LEU A 162 8.62 -6.92 -16.25
C LEU A 162 8.39 -6.79 -17.76
N VAL A 163 7.70 -5.73 -18.17
CA VAL A 163 7.36 -5.45 -19.57
C VAL A 163 8.30 -4.38 -20.13
N ARG A 164 8.73 -4.55 -21.38
CA ARG A 164 9.43 -3.51 -22.15
C ARG A 164 8.46 -2.89 -23.16
N ILE A 165 8.37 -1.56 -23.14
CA ILE A 165 7.59 -0.79 -24.10
C ILE A 165 8.54 0.12 -24.84
N HIS A 166 8.59 -0.04 -26.16
CA HIS A 166 9.47 0.75 -27.02
C HIS A 166 8.85 2.11 -27.30
N ASP A 167 9.57 3.17 -26.93
CA ASP A 167 9.11 4.55 -26.98
C ASP A 167 9.86 5.41 -28.00
N TYR A 168 10.64 4.79 -28.90
CA TYR A 168 11.44 5.50 -29.91
C TYR A 168 10.62 6.36 -30.87
N LEU A 169 9.33 6.06 -31.07
CA LEU A 169 8.43 6.88 -31.87
C LEU A 169 8.02 8.18 -31.17
N LEU A 170 8.08 8.23 -29.83
CA LEU A 170 7.80 9.42 -29.03
C LEU A 170 9.08 10.16 -28.64
N ASN A 171 10.15 9.41 -28.35
CA ASN A 171 11.45 9.94 -28.02
C ASN A 171 12.53 9.15 -28.78
N PRO A 172 13.02 9.66 -29.93
CA PRO A 172 13.99 8.95 -30.77
C PRO A 172 15.31 8.59 -30.08
N GLN A 173 15.64 9.23 -28.95
CA GLN A 173 16.84 8.92 -28.15
C GLN A 173 16.60 7.78 -27.15
N SER A 174 15.36 7.34 -26.96
CA SER A 174 14.98 6.26 -26.07
C SER A 174 14.68 5.00 -26.87
N ASN A 175 15.19 3.85 -26.42
CA ASN A 175 14.91 2.57 -27.06
C ASN A 175 13.64 1.92 -26.51
N TYR A 176 13.57 1.79 -25.18
CA TYR A 176 12.39 1.30 -24.46
C TYR A 176 12.39 1.77 -23.01
N LYS A 177 11.21 1.75 -22.38
CA LYS A 177 11.03 1.79 -20.94
C LYS A 177 10.71 0.40 -20.41
N SER A 178 11.32 0.03 -19.28
CA SER A 178 11.00 -1.20 -18.55
C SER A 178 10.07 -0.87 -17.39
N LEU A 179 8.92 -1.51 -17.34
CA LEU A 179 7.90 -1.33 -16.31
C LEU A 179 7.61 -2.66 -15.63
N MET A 180 7.56 -2.67 -14.31
CA MET A 180 6.91 -3.77 -13.60
C MET A 180 5.41 -3.51 -13.61
N LEU A 181 4.63 -4.36 -14.26
CA LEU A 181 3.18 -4.22 -14.43
C LEU A 181 2.44 -5.37 -13.76
N SER A 182 1.28 -5.06 -13.16
CA SER A 182 0.32 -6.04 -12.70
C SER A 182 -0.37 -6.71 -13.88
N LYS A 183 -0.82 -7.95 -13.68
CA LYS A 183 -1.64 -8.67 -14.67
C LYS A 183 -2.99 -8.02 -14.93
N LEU A 184 -3.41 -7.09 -14.08
CA LEU A 184 -4.66 -6.36 -14.21
C LEU A 184 -4.49 -5.00 -14.91
N THR A 185 -3.26 -4.60 -15.22
CA THR A 185 -2.98 -3.26 -15.75
C THR A 185 -3.22 -3.22 -17.23
N THR A 186 -4.16 -2.34 -17.62
CA THR A 186 -4.61 -2.23 -18.99
C THR A 186 -3.64 -1.42 -19.86
N CYS A 187 -3.83 -1.48 -21.18
CA CYS A 187 -3.14 -0.60 -22.12
C CYS A 187 -3.35 0.89 -21.76
N TYR A 188 -4.59 1.29 -21.41
CA TYR A 188 -4.88 2.65 -20.96
C TYR A 188 -4.05 3.06 -19.74
N GLU A 189 -4.05 2.24 -18.70
CA GLU A 189 -3.33 2.54 -17.44
C GLU A 189 -1.81 2.55 -17.68
N THR A 190 -1.32 1.68 -18.57
CA THR A 190 0.09 1.61 -18.97
C THR A 190 0.54 2.87 -19.71
N ILE A 191 -0.27 3.36 -20.65
CA ILE A 191 0.00 4.63 -21.35
C ILE A 191 0.02 5.77 -20.35
N ALA A 192 -0.97 5.87 -19.46
CA ALA A 192 -1.00 6.91 -18.43
C ALA A 192 0.26 6.90 -17.56
N LEU A 193 0.75 5.70 -17.18
CA LEU A 193 2.00 5.54 -16.43
C LEU A 193 3.23 5.99 -17.23
N LEU A 194 3.32 5.63 -18.51
CA LEU A 194 4.41 6.05 -19.39
C LEU A 194 4.45 7.56 -19.57
N LEU A 195 3.32 8.21 -19.85
CA LEU A 195 3.24 9.65 -20.01
C LEU A 195 3.70 10.37 -18.73
N ALA A 196 3.26 9.89 -17.56
CA ALA A 196 3.72 10.41 -16.28
C ALA A 196 5.24 10.26 -16.09
N MET A 197 5.81 9.12 -16.47
CA MET A 197 7.26 8.88 -16.41
C MET A 197 8.06 9.76 -17.37
N MET A 198 7.53 9.98 -18.57
CA MET A 198 8.14 10.81 -19.61
C MET A 198 7.92 12.31 -19.34
N ARG A 199 7.07 12.68 -18.38
CA ARG A 199 6.64 14.06 -18.10
C ARG A 199 6.05 14.72 -19.35
N VAL A 200 5.28 13.95 -20.10
CA VAL A 200 4.54 14.42 -21.27
C VAL A 200 3.12 14.68 -20.82
N ASP A 201 2.68 15.92 -20.96
CA ASP A 201 1.28 16.28 -20.75
C ASP A 201 0.44 15.78 -21.94
N GLY A 202 -0.71 15.19 -21.66
CA GLY A 202 -1.62 14.68 -22.67
C GLY A 202 -2.60 13.65 -22.13
N SER A 203 -3.70 13.45 -22.86
CA SER A 203 -4.63 12.37 -22.54
C SER A 203 -4.05 11.02 -22.99
N PRO A 204 -4.15 9.94 -22.20
CA PRO A 204 -3.83 8.59 -22.66
C PRO A 204 -4.58 8.18 -23.94
N GLU A 205 -5.73 8.81 -24.22
CA GLU A 205 -6.53 8.55 -25.41
C GLU A 205 -5.86 9.01 -26.71
N GLU A 206 -4.92 9.95 -26.65
CA GLU A 206 -4.12 10.43 -27.79
C GLU A 206 -3.01 9.45 -28.18
N TYR A 207 -2.86 8.33 -27.46
CA TYR A 207 -1.80 7.35 -27.68
C TYR A 207 -2.36 5.95 -27.80
N ARG A 208 -1.63 5.08 -28.50
CA ARG A 208 -1.93 3.65 -28.57
C ARG A 208 -0.67 2.84 -28.34
N LEU A 209 -0.87 1.68 -27.71
CA LEU A 209 0.10 0.60 -27.76
C LEU A 209 -0.22 -0.26 -28.98
N SER A 210 0.81 -0.64 -29.72
CA SER A 210 0.67 -1.55 -30.86
C SER A 210 1.73 -2.65 -30.79
N LEU A 211 1.42 -3.77 -31.44
CA LEU A 211 2.37 -4.83 -31.70
C LEU A 211 3.05 -4.56 -33.03
N SER A 212 4.37 -4.42 -33.00
CA SER A 212 5.18 -4.39 -34.21
C SER A 212 5.40 -5.83 -34.68
N LEU A 213 4.77 -6.20 -35.80
CA LEU A 213 4.98 -7.45 -36.53
C LEU A 213 5.62 -7.13 -37.87
N MET A 214 6.94 -7.32 -38.02
CA MET A 214 7.65 -7.14 -39.29
C MET A 214 7.31 -5.80 -39.99
N GLU A 215 6.32 -5.80 -40.89
CA GLU A 215 5.87 -4.66 -41.72
C GLU A 215 4.47 -4.14 -41.34
N SER A 216 3.80 -4.72 -40.35
CA SER A 216 2.49 -4.27 -39.87
C SER A 216 2.51 -3.90 -38.39
N GLU A 217 1.69 -2.91 -38.06
CA GLU A 217 1.39 -2.53 -36.68
C GLU A 217 -0.06 -2.87 -36.40
N GLN A 218 -0.30 -3.64 -35.34
CA GLN A 218 -1.65 -3.92 -34.86
C GLN A 218 -1.87 -3.19 -33.54
N ASP A 219 -2.84 -2.29 -33.53
CA ASP A 219 -3.24 -1.59 -32.31
C ASP A 219 -3.86 -2.56 -31.30
N LEU A 220 -3.47 -2.39 -30.04
CA LEU A 220 -4.03 -3.12 -28.91
C LEU A 220 -5.29 -2.42 -28.39
N ASP A 221 -6.26 -3.18 -27.88
CA ASP A 221 -7.43 -2.59 -27.23
C ASP A 221 -7.01 -1.91 -25.92
N MET A 222 -7.59 -0.75 -25.64
CA MET A 222 -7.28 0.04 -24.44
C MET A 222 -7.61 -0.70 -23.13
N LYS A 223 -8.49 -1.71 -23.18
CA LYS A 223 -8.89 -2.55 -22.06
C LYS A 223 -8.05 -3.81 -21.90
N ASP A 224 -7.25 -4.18 -22.90
CA ASP A 224 -6.40 -5.37 -22.82
C ASP A 224 -5.32 -5.21 -21.76
N THR A 225 -4.94 -6.31 -21.12
CA THR A 225 -3.91 -6.36 -20.08
C THR A 225 -2.53 -6.55 -20.70
N VAL A 226 -1.63 -5.58 -20.47
CA VAL A 226 -0.32 -5.55 -21.15
C VAL A 226 0.58 -6.71 -20.72
N ALA A 227 0.48 -7.13 -19.45
CA ALA A 227 1.27 -8.25 -18.94
C ALA A 227 0.98 -9.56 -19.67
N ASP A 228 -0.30 -9.86 -19.95
CA ASP A 228 -0.69 -11.09 -20.64
C ASP A 228 -0.28 -11.05 -22.12
N ILE A 229 -0.46 -9.90 -22.77
CA ILE A 229 0.06 -9.65 -24.13
C ILE A 229 1.57 -9.86 -24.16
N HIS A 230 2.31 -9.28 -23.21
CA HIS A 230 3.77 -9.40 -23.14
C HIS A 230 4.24 -10.85 -22.97
N MET A 231 3.56 -11.63 -22.12
CA MET A 231 3.89 -13.04 -21.92
C MET A 231 3.58 -13.91 -23.15
N ALA A 232 2.72 -13.45 -24.05
CA ALA A 232 2.35 -14.13 -25.28
C ALA A 232 3.13 -13.66 -26.52
N LEU A 233 4.10 -12.75 -26.37
CA LEU A 233 4.89 -12.24 -27.50
C LEU A 233 5.82 -13.29 -28.08
N GLU A 234 5.87 -13.32 -29.41
CA GLU A 234 6.92 -14.00 -30.14
C GLU A 234 8.25 -13.22 -30.04
N PRO A 235 9.43 -13.87 -30.15
CA PRO A 235 10.74 -13.23 -29.94
C PRO A 235 11.03 -11.97 -30.79
N HIS A 236 10.37 -11.84 -31.94
CA HIS A 236 10.56 -10.73 -32.88
C HIS A 236 9.55 -9.60 -32.68
N GLN A 237 8.49 -9.85 -31.89
CA GLN A 237 7.44 -8.88 -31.64
C GLN A 237 7.85 -7.90 -30.55
N LYS A 238 7.39 -6.67 -30.69
CA LYS A 238 7.63 -5.59 -29.73
C LYS A 238 6.33 -4.86 -29.45
N ILE A 239 6.13 -4.51 -28.18
CA ILE A 239 5.09 -3.54 -27.80
C ILE A 239 5.68 -2.16 -27.97
N ILE A 240 5.08 -1.35 -28.84
CA ILE A 240 5.51 0.01 -29.13
C ILE A 240 4.41 0.99 -28.72
N ILE A 241 4.80 2.21 -28.34
CA ILE A 241 3.85 3.31 -28.08
C ILE A 241 3.97 4.36 -29.19
N ARG A 242 2.81 4.83 -29.68
CA ARG A 242 2.73 5.91 -30.67
C ARG A 242 1.59 6.87 -30.35
N ARG A 243 1.65 8.08 -30.90
CA ARG A 243 0.54 9.03 -30.88
C ARG A 243 -0.47 8.66 -31.99
N VAL A 244 -1.76 8.87 -31.72
CA VAL A 244 -2.85 8.78 -32.69
C VAL A 244 -3.16 10.20 -33.14
N CYS A 245 -3.01 10.47 -34.44
CA CYS A 245 -3.41 11.74 -35.05
C CYS A 245 -4.92 11.76 -35.33
#